data_AF-A0A0Q9XVW9-F1
#
_entry.id   AF-A0A0Q9XVW9-F1
#
_cell.length_a   1.000
_cell.length_b   1.000
_cell.length_c   1.000
_cell.angle_alpha   90.00
_cell.angle_beta   90.00
_cell.angle_gamma   90.00
#
_symmetry.space_group_name_H-M   'P 1'
#
loop_
_entity.id
_entity.type
_entity.pdbx_description
1 polymer ?
#
loop_
_entity_poly.entity_id
_entity_poly.type
_entity_poly.pdbx_seq_one_letter_code
_entity_poly.pdbx_strand_id
1 'polypeptide(L)' 'MRLYEKPIKAYLHNDLAAFESQENDKQLIYFFEKGYVTVLGEFESDKYVGGKACIIFNQTDVISVGKGMLRFVDEEDLS' A
#
# COMPACT_ATOMS: atom_id res chain seq x y z
N MET A 1 9.35 -5.72 -11.62
CA MET A 1 9.10 -5.87 -10.17
C MET A 1 10.45 -5.87 -9.46
N ARG A 2 10.57 -5.12 -8.38
CA ARG A 2 11.77 -5.02 -7.54
C ARG A 2 11.36 -5.19 -6.08
N LEU A 3 11.83 -6.25 -5.42
CA LEU A 3 11.74 -6.40 -3.98
C LEU A 3 12.94 -5.70 -3.33
N TYR A 4 12.72 -5.10 -2.17
CA TYR A 4 13.78 -4.44 -1.41
C TYR A 4 14.49 -5.45 -0.52
N GLU A 5 15.82 -5.35 -0.43
CA GLU A 5 16.61 -6.17 0.49
C GLU A 5 16.28 -5.86 1.95
N LYS A 6 16.04 -4.58 2.23
CA LYS A 6 15.51 -4.09 3.50
C LYS A 6 14.16 -3.44 3.26
N PRO A 7 13.11 -3.88 3.97
CA PRO A 7 11.81 -3.22 3.88
C PRO A 7 11.89 -1.76 4.32
N ILE A 8 11.14 -0.88 3.66
CA ILE A 8 11.15 0.56 3.94
C ILE A 8 9.89 0.94 4.69
N LYS A 9 9.98 1.84 5.67
CA LYS A 9 8.80 2.36 6.36
C LYS A 9 8.15 3.47 5.55
N ALA A 10 6.83 3.43 5.41
CA ALA A 10 6.06 4.50 4.80
C ALA A 10 4.76 4.73 5.58
N TYR A 11 4.17 5.91 5.43
CA TYR A 11 2.85 6.23 5.93
C TYR A 11 1.83 6.17 4.79
N LEU A 12 0.85 5.28 4.91
CA LEU A 12 -0.34 5.25 4.07
C LEU A 12 -1.29 6.35 4.56
N HIS A 13 -1.61 7.33 3.72
CA HIS A 13 -2.35 8.52 4.17
C HIS A 13 -3.88 8.40 4.09
N ASN A 14 -4.41 7.37 3.40
CA ASN A 14 -5.85 7.13 3.25
C ASN A 14 -6.20 5.69 3.62
N ASP A 15 -7.35 5.51 4.24
CA ASP A 15 -7.92 4.18 4.45
C ASP A 15 -8.26 3.56 3.09
N LEU A 16 -8.08 2.24 2.97
CA LEU A 16 -8.44 1.48 1.78
C LEU A 16 -9.54 0.50 2.13
N ALA A 17 -10.64 0.56 1.42
CA ALA A 17 -11.70 -0.43 1.48
C ALA A 17 -11.91 -1.01 0.08
N ALA A 18 -11.97 -2.34 -0.03
CA ALA A 18 -12.54 -2.97 -1.20
C ALA A 18 -13.85 -3.65 -0.87
N PHE A 19 -14.75 -3.60 -1.83
CA PHE A 19 -16.08 -4.17 -1.73
C PHE A 19 -16.29 -5.15 -2.87
N GLU A 20 -17.10 -6.19 -2.62
CA GLU A 20 -17.51 -7.13 -3.67
C GLU A 20 -18.36 -6.40 -4.72
N SER A 21 -18.07 -6.63 -5.99
CA SER A 21 -18.71 -5.89 -7.08
C SER A 21 -20.16 -6.32 -7.27
N GLN A 22 -21.07 -5.35 -7.14
CA GLN A 22 -22.50 -5.24 -7.55
C GLN A 22 -23.50 -6.39 -7.30
N GLU A 23 -23.11 -7.67 -7.19
CA GLU A 23 -24.07 -8.78 -7.06
C GLU A 23 -24.43 -9.14 -5.62
N ASN A 24 -23.73 -8.60 -4.61
CA ASN A 24 -23.84 -9.05 -3.22
C ASN A 24 -23.77 -7.90 -2.18
N ASP A 25 -24.70 -6.95 -2.26
CA ASP A 25 -24.94 -5.89 -1.24
C ASP A 25 -23.72 -5.05 -0.81
N LYS A 26 -22.66 -4.96 -1.63
CA LYS A 26 -21.40 -4.27 -1.31
C LYS A 26 -20.78 -4.75 0.00
N GLN A 27 -20.69 -6.07 0.20
CA GLN A 27 -19.94 -6.60 1.34
C GLN A 27 -18.49 -6.13 1.29
N LEU A 28 -17.98 -5.68 2.44
CA LEU A 28 -16.59 -5.27 2.62
C LEU A 28 -15.70 -6.51 2.53
N ILE A 29 -14.84 -6.56 1.51
CA ILE A 29 -13.88 -7.64 1.27
C ILE A 29 -12.64 -7.44 2.14
N TYR A 30 -12.11 -6.22 2.17
CA TYR A 30 -11.01 -5.86 3.03
C TYR A 30 -11.07 -4.39 3.42
N PHE A 31 -10.58 -4.09 4.62
CA PHE A 31 -10.35 -2.75 5.10
C PHE A 31 -8.92 -2.63 5.62
N PHE A 32 -8.23 -1.59 5.18
CA PHE A 32 -6.84 -1.32 5.51
C PHE A 32 -6.78 0.11 6.03
N GLU A 33 -6.57 0.26 7.33
CA GLU A 33 -6.49 1.57 7.97
C GLU A 33 -5.22 2.32 7.55
N LYS A 34 -5.34 3.64 7.39
CA LYS A 34 -4.19 4.53 7.22
C LYS A 34 -3.24 4.37 8.40
N GLY A 35 -1.95 4.58 8.16
CA GLY A 35 -0.95 4.41 9.20
C GLY A 35 0.41 4.03 8.67
N TYR A 36 1.30 3.64 9.58
CA TYR A 36 2.62 3.17 9.19
C TYR A 36 2.54 1.75 8.62
N VAL A 37 3.11 1.59 7.44
CA VAL A 37 3.20 0.33 6.72
C VAL A 37 4.66 0.04 6.37
N THR A 38 4.91 -1.24 6.14
CA THR A 38 6.20 -1.71 5.64
C THR A 38 6.09 -1.92 4.13
N VAL A 39 6.94 -1.26 3.36
CA VAL A 39 7.04 -1.39 1.90
C VAL A 39 8.08 -2.46 1.58
N LEU A 40 7.63 -3.53 0.92
CA LEU A 40 8.45 -4.71 0.59
C LEU A 40 9.09 -4.61 -0.80
N GLY A 41 8.54 -3.76 -1.67
CA GLY A 41 9.01 -3.59 -3.03
C GLY A 41 8.06 -2.78 -3.90
N GLU A 42 8.39 -2.66 -5.18
CA GLU A 42 7.62 -1.91 -6.16
C GLU A 42 7.61 -2.57 -7.55
N PHE A 43 6.61 -2.24 -8.36
CA PHE A 43 6.47 -2.70 -9.74
C PHE A 43 5.74 -1.68 -10.62
N GLU A 44 6.02 -1.73 -11.92
CA GLU A 44 5.31 -0.95 -12.93
C GLU A 44 3.94 -1.58 -13.20
N SER A 45 2.89 -0.78 -13.30
CA SER A 45 1.52 -1.21 -13.60
C SER A 45 0.66 -0.04 -14.06
N ASP A 46 0.05 -0.20 -15.24
CA ASP A 46 -0.85 0.80 -15.84
C ASP A 46 -2.20 0.91 -15.10
N LYS A 47 -2.49 -0.03 -14.18
CA LYS A 47 -3.70 0.01 -13.34
C LYS A 47 -3.65 1.08 -12.26
N TYR A 48 -2.46 1.55 -11.89
CA TYR A 48 -2.27 2.52 -10.82
C TYR A 48 -1.91 3.88 -11.41
N VAL A 49 -2.49 4.93 -10.84
CA VAL A 49 -2.16 6.32 -11.21
C VAL A 49 -0.65 6.54 -10.97
N GLY A 50 0.04 7.03 -12.01
CA GLY A 50 1.49 7.22 -12.00
C GLY A 50 2.31 6.00 -12.42
N GLY A 51 1.67 4.92 -12.87
CA GLY A 51 2.34 3.77 -13.49
C GLY A 51 3.13 2.88 -12.52
N LYS A 52 3.18 3.22 -11.23
CA LYS A 52 3.93 2.48 -10.21
C LYS A 52 3.07 2.10 -9.02
N ALA A 53 3.25 0.86 -8.58
CA ALA A 53 2.65 0.32 -7.37
C ALA A 53 3.70 -0.20 -6.39
N CYS A 54 3.38 -0.15 -5.12
CA CYS A 54 4.18 -0.67 -4.02
C CYS A 54 3.47 -1.84 -3.35
N ILE A 55 4.24 -2.85 -2.95
CA ILE A 55 3.76 -3.96 -2.13
C ILE A 55 3.93 -3.53 -0.67
N ILE A 56 2.83 -3.48 0.09
CA ILE A 56 2.83 -3.02 1.48
C ILE A 56 2.31 -4.08 2.44
N PHE A 57 2.75 -4.00 3.69
CA PHE A 57 2.39 -4.88 4.79
C PHE A 57 2.05 -4.07 6.06
N ASN A 58 0.90 -4.36 6.68
CA ASN A 58 0.44 -3.72 7.94
C ASN A 58 0.44 -4.68 9.14
N GLN A 59 1.40 -5.60 9.23
CA GLN A 59 1.50 -6.63 10.27
C GLN A 59 0.56 -7.83 10.11
N THR A 60 -0.54 -7.68 9.36
CA THR A 60 -1.51 -8.77 9.14
C THR A 60 -1.61 -9.13 7.66
N ASP A 61 -1.71 -8.13 6.78
CA ASP A 61 -2.06 -8.32 5.38
C ASP A 61 -1.01 -7.75 4.43
N VAL A 62 -0.87 -8.39 3.27
CA VAL A 62 -0.02 -7.91 2.17
C VAL A 62 -0.91 -7.49 1.00
N ILE A 63 -0.83 -6.21 0.61
CA ILE A 63 -1.58 -5.66 -0.54
C ILE A 63 -0.66 -4.85 -1.46
N SER A 64 -1.17 -4.45 -2.62
CA SER A 64 -0.49 -3.51 -3.51
C SER A 64 -1.28 -2.22 -3.66
N VAL A 65 -0.59 -1.09 -3.54
CA VAL A 65 -1.16 0.26 -3.60
C VAL A 65 -0.40 1.12 -4.58
N GLY A 66 -1.02 2.17 -5.12
CA GLY A 66 -0.32 3.13 -5.96
C GLY A 66 0.77 3.83 -5.16
N LYS A 67 1.96 4.02 -5.75
CA LYS A 67 3.11 4.63 -5.05
C LYS A 67 2.77 6.02 -4.48
N GLY A 68 1.92 6.78 -5.18
CA GLY A 68 1.46 8.10 -4.73
C GLY A 68 0.59 8.09 -3.46
N MET A 69 0.15 6.92 -2.97
CA MET A 69 -0.60 6.79 -1.71
C MET A 69 0.30 6.73 -0.47
N LEU A 70 1.62 6.66 -0.67
CA LEU A 70 2.60 6.46 0.38
C LEU A 70 3.45 7.71 0.58
N ARG A 71 3.68 8.07 1.83
CA ARG A 71 4.75 8.99 2.24
C ARG A 71 5.89 8.16 2.81
N PHE A 72 6.98 8.03 2.06
CA PHE A 72 8.18 7.35 2.54
C PHE A 72 8.78 8.16 3.69
N VAL A 73 9.17 7.49 4.77
CA VAL A 73 9.87 8.11 5.89
C VAL A 73 11.34 7.84 5.66
N ASP A 74 12.12 8.90 5.42
CA ASP A 74 13.58 8.75 5.37
C ASP A 74 14.10 8.48 6.78
N GLU A 75 15.09 7.59 6.92
CA GLU A 75 15.72 7.28 8.21
C GLU A 75 16.42 8.50 8.84
N GLU A 76 16.60 9.60 8.08
CA GLU A 76 17.24 10.84 8.55
C GLU A 76 16.31 11.76 9.38
N ASP A 77 14.99 11.56 9.39
CA ASP A 77 14.04 12.40 10.14
C ASP A 77 13.85 11.96 11.63
N LEU A 78 14.69 11.04 12.12
CA LEU A 78 14.64 10.53 13.51
C LEU A 78 15.87 10.91 14.36
N SER A 79 16.67 11.89 13.93
CA SER A 79 17.82 12.42 14.71
C SER A 79 17.43 13.54 15.67
#